data_AF-A0A918NTY2-F1
#
_entry.id   AF-A0A918NTY2-F1
#
_cell.length_a   1.000
_cell.length_b   1.000
_cell.length_c   1.000
_cell.angle_alpha   90.00
_cell.angle_beta   90.00
_cell.angle_gamma   90.00
#
_symmetry.space_group_name_H-M   'P 1'
#
loop_
_entity.id
_entity.type
_entity.pdbx_description
1 polymer ?
#
loop_
_entity_poly.entity_id
_entity_poly.type
_entity_poly.pdbx_seq_one_letter_code
_entity_poly.pdbx_strand_id
1 'polypeptide(L)'
;MSDDGIGEKEPGTRRIAVLGEMLELGDTAAQAHWDIGQETGRLGVDIVIAVGGVLAKQLALGAADAGVDTAIVGDNETATTLLEKLLQPGDVVIIKGSRGGMRWQIAQALTGQPITGILS
;
A
#
# COMPACT_ATOMS: atom_id res chain seq x y z
N MET A 1 -7.81 -10.82 -21.20
CA MET A 1 -7.13 -11.28 -19.97
C MET A 1 -6.19 -10.16 -19.60
N SER A 2 -6.64 -9.28 -18.71
CA SER A 2 -5.93 -8.05 -18.37
C SER A 2 -4.91 -8.39 -17.30
N ASP A 3 -3.63 -8.47 -17.68
CA ASP A 3 -2.51 -8.75 -16.80
C ASP A 3 -2.08 -7.44 -16.10
N ASP A 4 -2.89 -7.00 -15.13
CA ASP A 4 -2.62 -5.82 -14.31
C ASP A 4 -1.88 -6.16 -13.00
N GLY A 5 -1.40 -7.41 -12.87
CA GLY A 5 -0.53 -7.87 -11.79
C GLY A 5 -1.21 -8.07 -10.43
N ILE A 6 -2.52 -7.82 -10.30
CA ILE A 6 -3.26 -7.88 -9.02
C ILE A 6 -4.26 -9.04 -8.92
N GLY A 7 -4.31 -9.93 -9.92
CA GLY A 7 -5.26 -11.05 -10.00
C GLY A 7 -6.71 -10.61 -10.23
N GLU A 8 -7.62 -11.55 -10.50
CA GLU A 8 -9.06 -11.23 -10.57
C GLU A 8 -9.65 -11.00 -9.16
N LYS A 9 -10.63 -10.08 -9.05
CA LYS A 9 -11.24 -9.72 -7.75
C LYS A 9 -12.40 -10.66 -7.49
N GLU A 10 -12.28 -11.52 -6.49
CA GLU A 10 -13.40 -12.32 -6.04
C GLU A 10 -14.53 -11.42 -5.51
N PRO A 11 -15.81 -11.67 -5.86
CA PRO A 11 -16.93 -10.88 -5.36
C PRO A 11 -16.98 -10.88 -3.83
N GLY A 12 -16.98 -9.68 -3.24
CA GLY A 12 -17.04 -9.51 -1.78
C GLY A 12 -15.69 -9.45 -1.07
N THR A 13 -14.57 -9.64 -1.77
CA THR A 13 -13.22 -9.44 -1.21
C THR A 13 -12.77 -7.99 -1.33
N ARG A 14 -12.34 -7.38 -0.22
CA ARG A 14 -11.71 -6.06 -0.24
C ARG A 14 -10.21 -6.19 -0.52
N ARG A 15 -9.70 -5.28 -1.33
CA ARG A 15 -8.28 -5.13 -1.65
C ARG A 15 -7.72 -3.92 -0.92
N ILE A 16 -6.72 -4.16 -0.08
CA ILE A 16 -6.06 -3.14 0.72
C ILE A 16 -4.61 -3.03 0.25
N ALA A 17 -4.20 -1.83 -0.18
CA ALA A 17 -2.83 -1.56 -0.57
C ALA A 17 -2.11 -0.74 0.51
N VAL A 18 -1.01 -1.26 1.04
CA VAL A 18 -0.15 -0.58 2.00
C VAL A 18 1.08 -0.09 1.23
N LEU A 19 1.11 1.20 0.92
CA LEU A 19 2.04 1.78 -0.04
C LEU A 19 2.99 2.77 0.60
N GLY A 20 4.24 2.72 0.15
CA GLY A 20 5.34 3.49 0.66
C GLY A 20 5.92 4.52 -0.27
N GLU A 21 6.63 5.49 0.32
CA GLU A 21 7.42 6.44 -0.44
C GLU A 21 8.54 5.76 -1.25
N MET A 22 8.68 6.20 -2.49
CA MET A 22 9.76 5.86 -3.42
C MET A 22 10.73 7.03 -3.50
N LEU A 23 11.87 6.91 -2.82
CA LEU A 23 12.79 8.03 -2.57
C LEU A 23 13.73 8.35 -3.73
N GLU A 24 13.77 7.52 -4.78
CA GLU A 24 14.75 7.59 -5.88
C GLU A 24 14.25 8.38 -7.11
N LEU A 25 13.09 9.04 -7.03
CA LEU A 25 12.41 9.66 -8.19
C LEU A 25 12.75 11.14 -8.43
N GLY A 26 13.57 11.76 -7.57
CA GLY A 26 14.00 13.16 -7.69
C GLY A 26 12.81 14.12 -7.82
N ASP A 27 12.91 15.10 -8.71
CA ASP A 27 11.94 16.20 -8.86
C ASP A 27 10.54 15.72 -9.30
N THR A 28 10.44 14.52 -9.88
CA THR A 28 9.17 13.93 -10.34
C THR A 28 8.44 13.15 -9.26
N ALA A 29 9.02 13.03 -8.06
CA ALA A 29 8.50 12.16 -7.01
C ALA A 29 7.05 12.49 -6.66
N ALA A 30 6.69 13.76 -6.46
CA ALA A 30 5.34 14.13 -6.06
C ALA A 30 4.28 13.67 -7.09
N GLN A 31 4.51 13.94 -8.38
CA GLN A 31 3.60 13.55 -9.45
C GLN A 31 3.54 12.02 -9.59
N ALA A 32 4.68 11.34 -9.55
CA ALA A 32 4.71 9.88 -9.64
C ALA A 32 3.94 9.20 -8.50
N HIS A 33 4.00 9.74 -7.27
CA HIS A 33 3.23 9.22 -6.16
C HIS A 33 1.73 9.46 -6.35
N TRP A 34 1.34 10.64 -6.84
CA TRP A 34 -0.04 10.94 -7.21
C TRP A 34 -0.57 9.96 -8.27
N ASP A 35 0.18 9.76 -9.35
CA ASP A 35 -0.20 8.89 -10.46
C ASP A 35 -0.35 7.43 -10.02
N ILE A 36 0.52 6.96 -9.12
CA ILE A 36 0.38 5.64 -8.51
C ILE A 36 -0.88 5.56 -7.65
N GLY A 37 -1.19 6.62 -6.89
CA GLY A 37 -2.45 6.74 -6.17
C GLY A 37 -3.66 6.59 -7.10
N GLN A 38 -3.68 7.32 -8.21
CA GLN A 38 -4.74 7.24 -9.22
C GLN A 38 -4.92 5.83 -9.78
N GLU A 39 -3.81 5.16 -10.10
CA GLU A 39 -3.83 3.82 -10.67
C GLU A 39 -4.48 2.80 -9.71
N THR A 40 -4.41 3.01 -8.39
CA THR A 40 -5.08 2.12 -7.42
C THR A 40 -6.61 2.03 -7.64
N GLY A 41 -7.25 3.13 -8.03
CA GLY A 41 -8.68 3.13 -8.36
C GLY A 41 -8.97 2.33 -9.62
N ARG A 42 -8.13 2.47 -10.65
CA ARG A 42 -8.25 1.71 -11.91
C ARG A 42 -8.09 0.20 -11.69
N LEU A 43 -7.26 -0.15 -10.71
CA LEU A 43 -6.97 -1.51 -10.25
C LEU A 43 -8.04 -2.08 -9.29
N GLY A 44 -9.06 -1.30 -8.93
CA GLY A 44 -10.14 -1.74 -8.04
C GLY A 44 -9.67 -2.03 -6.61
N VAL A 45 -8.63 -1.33 -6.16
CA VAL A 45 -8.24 -1.27 -4.75
C VAL A 45 -9.34 -0.54 -3.98
N ASP A 46 -9.75 -1.10 -2.85
CA ASP A 46 -10.81 -0.51 -2.02
C ASP A 46 -10.23 0.47 -1.00
N ILE A 47 -9.04 0.16 -0.46
CA ILE A 47 -8.40 0.98 0.58
C ILE A 47 -6.90 1.13 0.30
N VAL A 48 -6.38 2.35 0.41
CA VAL A 48 -4.95 2.65 0.39
C VAL A 48 -4.49 3.19 1.74
N ILE A 49 -3.54 2.50 2.37
CA ILE A 49 -2.81 2.98 3.55
C ILE A 49 -1.44 3.47 3.09
N ALA A 50 -1.27 4.79 3.01
CA ALA A 50 -0.02 5.41 2.64
C ALA A 50 0.88 5.58 3.88
N VAL A 51 2.07 4.99 3.85
CA VAL A 51 3.02 5.00 4.98
C VAL A 51 4.19 5.94 4.65
N GLY A 52 4.35 7.02 5.41
CA GLY A 52 5.48 7.95 5.28
C GLY A 52 5.08 9.41 5.44
N GLY A 53 5.87 10.31 4.85
CA GLY A 53 5.70 11.76 4.95
C GLY A 53 4.97 12.39 3.77
N VAL A 54 5.60 13.39 3.16
CA VAL A 54 4.98 14.26 2.14
C VAL A 54 4.63 13.50 0.86
N LEU A 55 5.46 12.53 0.44
CA LEU A 55 5.20 11.77 -0.77
C LEU A 55 4.11 10.72 -0.55
N ALA A 56 4.03 10.15 0.66
CA ALA A 56 2.91 9.29 1.05
C ALA A 56 1.57 10.06 1.00
N LYS A 57 1.58 11.33 1.39
CA LYS A 57 0.40 12.20 1.24
C LYS A 57 -0.02 12.39 -0.22
N GLN A 58 0.91 12.58 -1.15
CA GLN A 58 0.57 12.68 -2.59
C GLN A 58 -0.08 11.40 -3.11
N LEU A 59 0.41 10.25 -2.69
CA LEU A 59 -0.16 8.95 -3.02
C LEU A 59 -1.60 8.81 -2.50
N ALA A 60 -1.84 9.14 -1.23
CA ALA A 60 -3.18 9.10 -0.66
C ALA A 60 -4.13 10.08 -1.34
N LEU A 61 -3.68 11.29 -1.70
CA LEU A 61 -4.54 12.24 -2.41
C LEU A 61 -4.90 11.74 -3.81
N GLY A 62 -3.95 11.17 -4.56
CA GLY A 62 -4.22 10.59 -5.87
C GLY A 62 -5.21 9.43 -5.80
N ALA A 63 -5.09 8.57 -4.79
CA ALA A 63 -6.04 7.46 -4.58
C ALA A 63 -7.44 7.95 -4.17
N ALA A 64 -7.51 8.94 -3.27
CA ALA A 64 -8.78 9.54 -2.86
C ALA A 64 -9.52 10.20 -4.03
N ASP A 65 -8.79 10.90 -4.91
CA ASP A 65 -9.35 11.52 -6.12
C ASP A 65 -9.87 10.47 -7.12
N ALA A 66 -9.24 9.29 -7.16
CA ALA A 66 -9.73 8.13 -7.91
C ALA A 66 -10.88 7.36 -7.22
N GLY A 67 -11.40 7.86 -6.10
CA GLY A 67 -12.55 7.27 -5.38
C GLY A 67 -12.20 6.10 -4.46
N VAL A 68 -10.93 5.96 -4.07
CA VAL A 68 -10.46 4.92 -3.14
C VAL A 68 -10.44 5.46 -1.71
N ASP A 69 -10.83 4.65 -0.72
CA ASP A 69 -10.71 5.04 0.68
C ASP A 69 -9.24 5.12 1.10
N THR A 70 -8.85 6.15 1.84
CA THR A 70 -7.44 6.35 2.18
C THR A 70 -7.17 6.64 3.65
N ALA A 71 -5.98 6.22 4.09
CA ALA A 71 -5.39 6.61 5.37
C ALA A 71 -3.91 6.93 5.18
N ILE A 72 -3.40 7.90 5.94
CA ILE A 72 -1.98 8.26 5.98
C ILE A 72 -1.45 7.98 7.37
N VAL A 73 -0.34 7.24 7.46
CA VAL A 73 0.32 6.90 8.72
C VAL A 73 1.82 7.16 8.62
N GLY A 74 2.46 7.45 9.76
CA GLY A 74 3.88 7.84 9.77
C GLY A 74 4.85 6.68 9.59
N ASP A 75 4.49 5.49 10.07
CA ASP A 75 5.41 4.35 10.20
C ASP A 75 4.71 2.98 10.09
N ASN A 76 5.54 1.93 10.04
CA ASN A 76 5.10 0.54 9.91
C ASN A 76 4.29 0.07 11.14
N GLU A 77 4.59 0.56 12.34
CA GLU A 77 3.90 0.18 13.58
C GLU A 77 2.45 0.69 13.58
N THR A 78 2.28 1.96 13.22
CA THR A 78 0.96 2.59 13.10
C THR A 78 0.16 1.95 11.97
N ALA A 79 0.81 1.64 10.83
CA ALA A 79 0.17 0.91 9.74
C ALA A 79 -0.32 -0.48 10.18
N THR A 80 0.50 -1.20 10.94
CA THR A 80 0.16 -2.53 11.48
C THR A 80 -1.04 -2.44 12.43
N THR A 81 -1.00 -1.52 13.39
CA THR A 81 -2.10 -1.30 14.34
C THR A 81 -3.41 -0.93 13.64
N LEU A 82 -3.34 -0.15 12.56
CA LEU A 82 -4.51 0.18 11.75
C LEU A 82 -5.06 -1.06 11.03
N LEU A 83 -4.18 -1.85 10.40
CA LEU A 83 -4.57 -3.07 9.71
C LEU A 83 -5.21 -4.09 10.65
N GLU A 84 -4.67 -4.30 11.85
CA GLU A 84 -5.25 -5.21 12.84
C GLU A 84 -6.70 -4.87 13.21
N LYS A 85 -7.07 -3.58 13.16
CA LYS A 85 -8.44 -3.11 13.43
C LYS A 85 -9.33 -3.14 12.19
N LEU A 86 -8.74 -3.01 11.01
CA LEU A 86 -9.44 -2.86 9.74
C LEU A 86 -9.75 -4.19 9.06
N LEU A 87 -8.84 -5.16 9.19
CA LEU A 87 -8.87 -6.41 8.43
C LEU A 87 -10.08 -7.27 8.78
N GLN A 88 -10.63 -7.87 7.74
CA GLN A 88 -11.72 -8.84 7.81
C GLN A 88 -11.31 -10.13 7.10
N PRO A 89 -11.90 -11.28 7.48
CA PRO A 89 -11.69 -12.53 6.75
C PRO A 89 -12.01 -12.36 5.26
N GLY A 90 -11.08 -12.79 4.41
CA GLY A 90 -11.22 -12.70 2.96
C GLY A 90 -10.62 -11.43 2.33
N ASP A 91 -10.15 -10.47 3.12
CA ASP A 91 -9.38 -9.33 2.61
C ASP A 91 -8.05 -9.78 1.98
N VAL A 92 -7.64 -9.07 0.94
CA VAL A 92 -6.32 -9.21 0.31
C VAL A 92 -5.51 -7.96 0.60
N VAL A 93 -4.33 -8.15 1.21
CA VAL A 93 -3.40 -7.06 1.52
C VAL A 93 -2.18 -7.13 0.61
N ILE A 94 -1.91 -6.06 -0.12
CA ILE A 94 -0.68 -5.89 -0.90
C ILE A 94 0.18 -4.87 -0.20
N ILE A 95 1.44 -5.23 0.09
CA ILE A 95 2.39 -4.34 0.77
C ILE A 95 3.54 -4.03 -0.18
N LYS A 96 3.76 -2.74 -0.44
CA LYS A 96 4.83 -2.29 -1.33
C LYS A 96 5.56 -1.07 -0.77
N GLY A 97 6.88 -1.08 -0.87
CA GLY A 97 7.68 0.14 -0.79
C GLY A 97 9.14 -0.10 -1.10
N SER A 98 9.98 0.88 -0.78
CA SER A 98 11.44 0.80 -0.92
C SER A 98 12.07 -0.10 0.14
N ARG A 99 13.30 -0.58 -0.12
CA ARG A 99 14.09 -1.36 0.85
C ARG A 99 14.29 -0.59 2.15
N GLY A 100 14.63 0.70 2.07
CA GLY A 100 14.91 1.54 3.23
C GLY A 100 13.71 1.73 4.16
N GLY A 101 12.48 1.65 3.65
CA GLY A 101 11.27 1.75 4.48
C GLY A 101 10.81 0.43 5.11
N MET A 102 11.50 -0.68 4.84
CA MET A 102 11.33 -1.96 5.54
C MET A 102 9.89 -2.50 5.68
N ARG A 103 9.01 -2.20 4.72
CA ARG A 103 7.56 -2.49 4.84
C ARG A 103 7.21 -3.97 4.94
N TRP A 104 8.15 -4.87 4.64
CA TRP A 104 8.00 -6.30 4.94
C TRP A 104 7.76 -6.56 6.43
N GLN A 105 8.18 -5.66 7.33
CA GLN A 105 7.91 -5.76 8.77
C GLN A 105 6.41 -5.78 9.07
N ILE A 106 5.59 -5.11 8.27
CA ILE A 106 4.12 -5.13 8.41
C ILE A 106 3.60 -6.54 8.11
N ALA A 107 4.05 -7.15 7.00
CA ALA A 107 3.68 -8.53 6.66
C ALA A 107 4.14 -9.51 7.74
N GLN A 108 5.37 -9.35 8.24
CA GLN A 108 5.91 -10.17 9.32
C GLN A 108 5.07 -10.06 10.59
N ALA A 109 4.70 -8.84 10.99
CA ALA A 109 3.88 -8.61 12.18
C ALA A 109 2.49 -9.25 12.05
N LEU A 110 1.85 -9.14 10.89
CA LEU A 110 0.51 -9.69 10.65
C LEU A 110 0.47 -11.22 10.53
N THR A 111 1.54 -11.83 10.02
CA THR A 111 1.55 -13.27 9.68
C THR A 111 2.35 -14.11 10.68
N GLY A 112 3.23 -13.50 11.48
CA GLY A 112 4.23 -14.20 12.28
C GLY A 112 5.27 -14.96 11.45
N GLN A 113 5.26 -14.84 10.12
CA GLN A 113 6.15 -15.60 9.26
C GLN A 113 7.57 -15.00 9.27
N PRO A 114 8.60 -15.86 9.34
CA PRO A 114 9.97 -15.39 9.19
C PRO A 114 10.19 -14.88 7.78
N ILE A 115 10.83 -13.71 7.65
CA ILE A 115 11.21 -13.19 6.36
C ILE A 115 12.47 -13.92 5.89
N THR A 116 12.39 -14.52 4.71
CA THR A 116 13.49 -15.23 4.07
C THR A 116 13.98 -14.42 2.85
N GLY A 117 15.27 -14.49 2.54
CA GLY A 117 15.79 -13.94 1.28
C GLY A 117 16.06 -12.43 1.20
N ILE A 118 15.99 -11.65 2.30
CA ILE A 118 16.41 -10.22 2.33
C ILE A 118 17.95 -10.03 2.35
N LEU A 119 18.69 -11.14 2.33
CA LEU A 119 20.14 -11.31 2.40
C LEU A 119 20.77 -10.97 3.76
N SER A 120 21.67 -11.88 4.14
CA SER A 120 22.92 -11.64 4.88
C SER A 120 23.72 -10.47 4.31
#